data_AF-A0A382YBN2-F1
#
_entry.id   AF-A0A382YBN2-F1
#
_cell.length_a   1.000
_cell.length_b   1.000
_cell.length_c   1.000
_cell.angle_alpha   90.00
_cell.angle_beta   90.00
_cell.angle_gamma   90.00
#
_symmetry.space_group_name_H-M   'P 1'
#
loop_
_entity.id
_entity.type
_entity.pdbx_description
1 polymer ?
#
loop_
_entity_poly.entity_id
_entity_poly.type
_entity_poly.pdbx_seq_one_letter_code
_entity_poly.pdbx_strand_id
1 'polypeptide(L)'
;HKDADLIGSDDKILQAGLDYLHRLGGGTLEIRAGEYTMRNTLYLRPGITIRGAGEDTVLKKTPSSSTPLDCDSDWYEAQVHVADPTGFTPGCGIMLRSTRDTRLEVIKDTVTRIDGQTLYLSRRMEKNVWIEDGATAATLFPILTAEWVDDVTVENLVLDGNRAASDEIDGNYAGGVFLQHCDRHTYRHVVSRNYNGDGYSFQVCDDIRFESCRSENNANLGFHPGSGSQRPILTDCISRGNSQGIFFCWGVTDGLAQNCDLSD
;
A
#
# COMPACT_ATOMS: atom_id res chain seq x y z
N HIS A 1 -3.92 15.62 16.57
CA HIS A 1 -3.50 17.04 16.70
C HIS A 1 -4.61 17.85 17.35
N LYS A 2 -4.31 18.83 18.23
CA LYS A 2 -5.33 19.72 18.81
C LYS A 2 -5.87 20.65 17.70
N ASP A 3 -7.14 21.01 17.76
CA ASP A 3 -7.82 21.94 16.82
C ASP A 3 -7.98 21.46 15.36
N ALA A 4 -8.11 20.13 15.16
CA ALA A 4 -8.54 19.53 13.89
C ALA A 4 -9.97 19.00 14.01
N ASP A 5 -10.69 18.89 12.88
CA ASP A 5 -12.04 18.32 12.84
C ASP A 5 -12.06 16.86 13.33
N LEU A 6 -11.01 16.11 13.03
CA LEU A 6 -10.77 14.75 13.49
C LEU A 6 -9.40 14.66 14.20
N ILE A 7 -9.40 14.20 15.44
CA ILE A 7 -8.20 14.14 16.29
C ILE A 7 -7.72 12.69 16.42
N GLY A 8 -6.52 12.43 15.91
CA GLY A 8 -5.79 11.17 16.06
C GLY A 8 -4.40 11.26 15.44
N SER A 9 -3.68 10.14 15.40
CA SER A 9 -2.32 10.03 14.85
C SER A 9 -2.05 8.61 14.30
N ASP A 10 -3.06 7.97 13.73
CA ASP A 10 -2.98 6.61 13.19
C ASP A 10 -3.82 6.43 11.91
N ASP A 11 -3.69 5.27 11.27
CA ASP A 11 -4.45 4.91 10.06
C ASP A 11 -5.97 5.07 10.21
N LYS A 12 -6.53 4.79 11.40
CA LYS A 12 -7.98 4.82 11.63
C LYS A 12 -8.55 6.23 11.49
N ILE A 13 -7.89 7.22 12.08
CA ILE A 13 -8.39 8.60 11.99
C ILE A 13 -8.29 9.13 10.55
N LEU A 14 -7.23 8.73 9.83
CA LEU A 14 -7.03 9.11 8.43
C LEU A 14 -8.10 8.49 7.53
N GLN A 15 -8.35 7.19 7.68
CA GLN A 15 -9.40 6.51 6.91
C GLN A 15 -10.78 7.07 7.24
N ALA A 16 -11.07 7.37 8.52
CA ALA A 16 -12.33 7.99 8.91
C ALA A 16 -12.55 9.35 8.23
N GLY A 17 -11.49 10.17 8.10
CA GLY A 17 -11.53 11.44 7.37
C GLY A 17 -11.79 11.25 5.88
N LEU A 18 -11.10 10.31 5.23
CA LEU A 18 -11.33 9.97 3.82
C LEU A 18 -12.76 9.49 3.57
N ASP A 19 -13.24 8.55 4.38
CA ASP A 19 -14.58 7.98 4.23
C ASP A 19 -15.67 9.02 4.49
N TYR A 20 -15.44 9.95 5.42
CA TYR A 20 -16.33 11.09 5.64
C TYR A 20 -16.44 11.97 4.38
N LEU A 21 -15.31 12.38 3.80
CA LEU A 21 -15.28 13.22 2.59
C LEU A 21 -15.88 12.49 1.39
N HIS A 22 -15.53 11.22 1.20
CA HIS A 22 -16.08 10.41 0.11
C HIS A 22 -17.61 10.35 0.17
N ARG A 23 -18.20 10.16 1.36
CA ARG A 23 -19.65 10.19 1.53
C ARG A 23 -20.29 11.54 1.17
N LEU A 24 -19.54 12.64 1.27
CA LEU A 24 -19.99 13.96 0.86
C LEU A 24 -19.77 14.25 -0.64
N GLY A 25 -19.22 13.29 -1.39
CA GLY A 25 -18.95 13.41 -2.83
C GLY A 25 -17.52 13.81 -3.19
N GLY A 26 -16.59 13.79 -2.22
CA GLY A 26 -15.18 14.13 -2.42
C GLY A 26 -14.71 15.30 -1.56
N GLY A 27 -13.49 15.78 -1.83
CA GLY A 27 -12.92 16.93 -1.12
C GLY A 27 -11.45 16.75 -0.77
N THR A 28 -10.95 17.57 0.17
CA THR A 28 -9.54 17.54 0.58
C THR A 28 -9.40 17.12 2.04
N LEU A 29 -8.65 16.04 2.29
CA LEU A 29 -8.18 15.67 3.60
C LEU A 29 -6.85 16.37 3.86
N GLU A 30 -6.86 17.39 4.74
CA GLU A 30 -5.64 18.02 5.23
C GLU A 30 -5.07 17.26 6.42
N ILE A 31 -3.85 16.76 6.27
CA ILE A 31 -3.11 16.04 7.30
C ILE A 31 -2.07 17.00 7.88
N ARG A 32 -2.21 17.33 9.16
CA ARG A 32 -1.24 18.19 9.85
C ARG A 32 0.12 17.50 9.97
N ALA A 33 1.19 18.30 10.09
CA ALA A 33 2.52 17.81 10.41
C ALA A 33 2.51 16.87 11.62
N GLY A 34 3.18 15.73 11.51
CA GLY A 34 3.23 14.66 12.50
C GLY A 34 3.60 13.31 11.88
N GLU A 35 4.03 12.37 12.74
CA GLU A 35 4.18 10.96 12.39
C GLU A 35 2.87 10.22 12.74
N TYR A 36 2.28 9.56 11.75
CA TYR A 36 1.05 8.80 11.87
C TYR A 36 1.37 7.31 11.79
N THR A 37 0.92 6.57 12.79
CA THR A 37 1.16 5.13 12.88
C THR A 37 0.23 4.36 11.94
N MET A 38 0.79 3.66 10.96
CA MET A 38 0.04 2.85 10.01
C MET A 38 0.09 1.38 10.42
N ARG A 39 -1.03 0.84 10.90
CA ARG A 39 -1.25 -0.61 11.14
C ARG A 39 -2.02 -1.28 10.00
N ASN A 40 -2.55 -0.49 9.09
CA ASN A 40 -3.23 -0.93 7.89
C ASN A 40 -3.01 0.10 6.76
N THR A 41 -3.42 -0.28 5.56
CA THR A 41 -3.45 0.56 4.39
C THR A 41 -4.40 1.74 4.57
N LEU A 42 -4.04 2.90 4.05
CA LEU A 42 -5.00 3.96 3.77
C LEU A 42 -5.64 3.67 2.40
N TYR A 43 -6.90 3.22 2.42
CA TYR A 43 -7.68 2.92 1.23
C TYR A 43 -8.19 4.22 0.61
N LEU A 44 -7.64 4.55 -0.56
CA LEU A 44 -8.01 5.73 -1.32
C LEU A 44 -9.47 5.59 -1.83
N ARG A 45 -10.13 6.74 -1.97
CA ARG A 45 -11.50 6.86 -2.45
C ARG A 45 -11.50 7.71 -3.73
N PRO A 46 -12.56 7.70 -4.55
CA PRO A 46 -12.59 8.52 -5.77
C PRO A 46 -12.98 9.98 -5.49
N GLY A 47 -12.32 10.93 -6.16
CA GLY A 47 -12.62 12.37 -6.07
C GLY A 47 -12.04 13.08 -4.83
N ILE A 48 -10.97 12.53 -4.25
CA ILE A 48 -10.35 13.06 -3.03
C ILE A 48 -8.94 13.58 -3.31
N THR A 49 -8.58 14.60 -2.55
CA THR A 49 -7.21 15.08 -2.41
C THR A 49 -6.73 14.77 -1.00
N ILE A 50 -5.57 14.16 -0.85
CA ILE A 50 -4.86 14.03 0.42
C ILE A 50 -3.70 15.01 0.39
N ARG A 51 -3.64 15.92 1.37
CA ARG A 51 -2.60 16.95 1.44
C ARG A 51 -1.93 16.93 2.81
N GLY A 52 -0.63 16.64 2.86
CA GLY A 52 0.17 16.80 4.06
C GLY A 52 0.86 18.16 4.15
N ALA A 53 1.74 18.30 5.14
CA ALA A 53 2.58 19.47 5.40
C ALA A 53 4.02 19.28 4.87
N GLY A 54 4.17 18.63 3.73
CA GLY A 54 5.47 18.31 3.14
C GLY A 54 6.15 17.15 3.86
N GLU A 55 7.47 17.24 4.06
CA GLU A 55 8.24 16.19 4.75
C GLU A 55 7.87 16.04 6.24
N ASP A 56 7.19 17.03 6.82
CA ASP A 56 6.76 17.00 8.21
C ASP A 56 5.52 16.11 8.45
N THR A 57 4.83 15.65 7.39
CA THR A 57 3.75 14.67 7.49
C THR A 57 4.24 13.30 7.07
N VAL A 58 4.36 12.36 8.02
CA VAL A 58 4.91 11.02 7.78
C VAL A 58 3.87 9.96 8.11
N LEU A 59 3.49 9.15 7.12
CA LEU A 59 2.70 7.93 7.32
C LEU A 59 3.67 6.76 7.44
N LYS A 60 3.83 6.22 8.65
CA LYS A 60 4.88 5.23 8.95
C LYS A 60 4.29 3.87 9.31
N LYS A 61 4.74 2.85 8.59
CA LYS A 61 4.34 1.47 8.83
C LYS A 61 4.87 0.94 10.17
N THR A 62 4.02 0.25 10.92
CA THR A 62 4.47 -0.53 12.08
C THR A 62 5.31 -1.74 11.66
N PRO A 63 6.20 -2.24 12.54
CA PRO A 63 6.91 -3.50 12.31
C PRO A 63 5.95 -4.62 11.89
N SER A 64 6.40 -5.51 11.00
CA SER A 64 5.59 -6.67 10.63
C SER A 64 5.67 -7.78 11.68
N SER A 65 4.60 -8.54 11.79
CA SER A 65 4.57 -9.85 12.45
C SER A 65 4.08 -10.87 11.43
N SER A 66 4.59 -12.10 11.52
CA SER A 66 4.29 -13.19 10.59
C SER A 66 4.15 -14.50 11.35
N THR A 67 3.17 -15.31 10.96
CA THR A 67 2.80 -16.56 11.63
C THR A 67 2.32 -17.58 10.59
N PRO A 68 2.65 -18.87 10.73
CA PRO A 68 2.08 -19.91 9.88
C PRO A 68 0.57 -20.05 10.07
N LEU A 69 -0.14 -20.42 9.00
CA LEU A 69 -1.46 -21.01 9.14
C LEU A 69 -1.31 -22.46 9.66
N ASP A 70 -2.29 -22.93 10.42
CA ASP A 70 -2.31 -24.30 10.96
C ASP A 70 -3.50 -25.14 10.47
N CYS A 71 -4.40 -24.54 9.69
CA CYS A 71 -5.34 -25.24 8.83
C CYS A 71 -5.31 -24.63 7.43
N ASP A 72 -5.68 -25.43 6.43
CA ASP A 72 -5.94 -24.92 5.09
C ASP A 72 -7.05 -23.87 5.14
N SER A 73 -6.98 -22.88 4.24
CA SER A 73 -8.05 -21.91 4.08
C SER A 73 -8.56 -21.90 2.64
N ASP A 74 -9.85 -22.15 2.53
CA ASP A 74 -10.57 -22.38 1.27
C ASP A 74 -11.27 -21.12 0.76
N TRP A 75 -11.64 -21.16 -0.52
CA TRP A 75 -12.43 -20.13 -1.17
C TRP A 75 -13.70 -19.84 -0.36
N TYR A 76 -13.99 -18.56 -0.16
CA TYR A 76 -15.16 -18.01 0.54
C TYR A 76 -15.15 -18.09 2.07
N GLU A 77 -14.08 -18.57 2.68
CA GLU A 77 -13.89 -18.39 4.11
C GLU A 77 -13.73 -16.91 4.46
N ALA A 78 -14.18 -16.52 5.65
CA ALA A 78 -14.05 -15.16 6.19
C ALA A 78 -13.17 -15.13 7.45
N GLN A 79 -12.41 -16.20 7.66
CA GLN A 79 -11.53 -16.37 8.80
C GLN A 79 -10.37 -17.30 8.43
N VAL A 80 -9.25 -17.17 9.12
CA VAL A 80 -8.12 -18.08 9.05
C VAL A 80 -7.72 -18.50 10.46
N HIS A 81 -7.14 -19.69 10.61
CA HIS A 81 -6.55 -20.13 11.87
C HIS A 81 -5.02 -20.07 11.76
N VAL A 82 -4.39 -19.51 12.80
CA VAL A 82 -2.95 -19.25 12.83
C VAL A 82 -2.29 -19.87 14.05
N ALA A 83 -1.04 -20.30 13.91
CA ALA A 83 -0.30 -20.91 15.01
C ALA A 83 -0.14 -19.97 16.21
N ASP A 84 0.16 -18.69 15.94
CA ASP A 84 0.28 -17.62 16.94
C ASP A 84 -0.38 -16.32 16.44
N PRO A 85 -1.45 -15.83 17.08
CA PRO A 85 -2.12 -14.58 16.71
C PRO A 85 -1.40 -13.32 17.26
N THR A 86 -0.29 -13.47 17.98
CA THR A 86 0.47 -12.35 18.53
C THR A 86 0.95 -11.41 17.41
N GLY A 87 0.76 -10.10 17.60
CA GLY A 87 1.11 -9.06 16.63
C GLY A 87 -0.05 -8.59 15.75
N PHE A 88 -1.14 -9.37 15.65
CA PHE A 88 -2.36 -8.95 14.98
C PHE A 88 -3.28 -8.17 15.91
N THR A 89 -4.03 -7.22 15.37
CA THR A 89 -5.03 -6.43 16.11
C THR A 89 -6.26 -6.17 15.24
N PRO A 90 -7.46 -6.06 15.81
CA PRO A 90 -8.62 -5.60 15.05
C PRO A 90 -8.34 -4.25 14.36
N GLY A 91 -8.59 -4.20 13.05
CA GLY A 91 -8.32 -3.09 12.16
C GLY A 91 -6.97 -3.15 11.44
N CYS A 92 -6.05 -4.05 11.79
CA CYS A 92 -4.76 -4.14 11.11
C CYS A 92 -4.87 -4.78 9.72
N GLY A 93 -3.97 -4.39 8.82
CA GLY A 93 -3.81 -5.03 7.53
C GLY A 93 -3.22 -6.43 7.69
N ILE A 94 -3.69 -7.36 6.87
CA ILE A 94 -3.21 -8.74 6.82
C ILE A 94 -2.98 -9.15 5.37
N MET A 95 -1.85 -9.82 5.14
CA MET A 95 -1.53 -10.51 3.91
C MET A 95 -1.42 -12.00 4.20
N LEU A 96 -2.22 -12.79 3.49
CA LEU A 96 -2.05 -14.23 3.42
C LEU A 96 -1.24 -14.56 2.18
N ARG A 97 -0.27 -15.47 2.31
CA ARG A 97 0.52 -15.95 1.18
C ARG A 97 0.87 -17.42 1.28
N SER A 98 0.93 -18.08 0.13
CA SER A 98 1.46 -19.43 -0.05
C SER A 98 2.16 -19.52 -1.41
N THR A 99 3.12 -20.42 -1.56
CA THR A 99 3.90 -20.55 -2.80
C THR A 99 3.91 -21.98 -3.27
N ARG A 100 3.34 -22.23 -4.46
CA ARG A 100 3.33 -23.54 -5.12
C ARG A 100 3.98 -23.45 -6.49
N ASP A 101 4.92 -24.33 -6.79
CA ASP A 101 5.56 -24.42 -8.11
C ASP A 101 6.00 -23.03 -8.66
N THR A 102 6.62 -22.21 -7.80
CA THR A 102 7.05 -20.81 -8.04
C THR A 102 5.95 -19.75 -8.14
N ARG A 103 4.67 -20.15 -8.15
CA ARG A 103 3.54 -19.23 -8.13
C ARG A 103 3.22 -18.82 -6.70
N LEU A 104 3.37 -17.52 -6.44
CA LEU A 104 2.94 -16.90 -5.20
C LEU A 104 1.44 -16.59 -5.27
N GLU A 105 0.68 -17.11 -4.32
CA GLU A 105 -0.67 -16.63 -4.03
C GLU A 105 -0.63 -15.58 -2.94
N VAL A 106 -1.37 -14.51 -3.15
CA VAL A 106 -1.49 -13.40 -2.19
C VAL A 106 -2.96 -13.02 -2.04
N ILE A 107 -3.39 -12.88 -0.79
CA ILE A 107 -4.67 -12.31 -0.40
C ILE A 107 -4.40 -11.16 0.55
N LYS A 108 -4.97 -9.99 0.30
CA LYS A 108 -4.85 -8.80 1.15
C LYS A 108 -6.21 -8.50 1.78
N ASP A 109 -6.23 -8.32 3.10
CA ASP A 109 -7.46 -8.02 3.83
C ASP A 109 -7.18 -7.19 5.10
N THR A 110 -8.20 -7.01 5.92
CA THR A 110 -8.18 -6.36 7.23
C THR A 110 -8.72 -7.33 8.28
N VAL A 111 -8.02 -7.46 9.40
CA VAL A 111 -8.51 -8.25 10.54
C VAL A 111 -9.65 -7.49 11.22
N THR A 112 -10.83 -8.09 11.35
CA THR A 112 -12.01 -7.47 11.99
C THR A 112 -12.23 -7.93 13.42
N ARG A 113 -11.81 -9.15 13.74
CA ARG A 113 -11.94 -9.77 15.07
C ARG A 113 -10.86 -10.83 15.24
N ILE A 114 -10.49 -11.07 16.49
CA ILE A 114 -9.59 -12.16 16.90
C ILE A 114 -10.31 -12.98 17.97
N ASP A 115 -10.37 -14.29 17.83
CA ASP A 115 -10.91 -15.23 18.81
C ASP A 115 -9.96 -16.43 18.96
N GLY A 116 -9.21 -16.48 20.06
CA GLY A 116 -8.11 -17.43 20.21
C GLY A 116 -7.11 -17.31 19.05
N GLN A 117 -6.92 -18.41 18.32
CA GLN A 117 -6.05 -18.51 17.15
C GLN A 117 -6.76 -18.18 15.82
N THR A 118 -8.04 -17.80 15.87
CA THR A 118 -8.81 -17.46 14.67
C THR A 118 -8.79 -15.96 14.41
N LEU A 119 -8.35 -15.56 13.22
CA LEU A 119 -8.41 -14.19 12.72
C LEU A 119 -9.59 -14.08 11.74
N TYR A 120 -10.52 -13.17 12.02
CA TYR A 120 -11.64 -12.87 11.12
C TYR A 120 -11.25 -11.78 10.14
N LEU A 121 -11.60 -11.95 8.87
CA LEU A 121 -11.29 -11.03 7.78
C LEU A 121 -12.48 -10.09 7.51
N SER A 122 -12.25 -9.00 6.79
CA SER A 122 -13.31 -8.04 6.42
C SER A 122 -14.11 -8.51 5.21
N ARG A 123 -13.51 -9.35 4.37
CA ARG A 123 -14.15 -9.96 3.21
C ARG A 123 -13.99 -11.48 3.23
N ARG A 124 -14.75 -12.14 2.37
CA ARG A 124 -14.54 -13.54 2.06
C ARG A 124 -13.34 -13.66 1.13
N MET A 125 -12.50 -14.65 1.35
CA MET A 125 -11.35 -14.93 0.49
C MET A 125 -11.82 -15.31 -0.91
N GLU A 126 -11.06 -14.93 -1.93
CA GLU A 126 -11.32 -15.26 -3.34
C GLU A 126 -10.34 -16.30 -3.92
N LYS A 127 -9.42 -16.77 -3.08
CA LYS A 127 -8.34 -17.70 -3.43
C LYS A 127 -8.14 -18.66 -2.27
N ASN A 128 -7.49 -19.78 -2.53
CA ASN A 128 -7.09 -20.74 -1.51
C ASN A 128 -5.68 -20.45 -1.02
N VAL A 129 -5.41 -20.79 0.23
CA VAL A 129 -4.06 -20.70 0.82
C VAL A 129 -3.81 -22.01 1.55
N TRP A 130 -2.86 -22.79 1.06
CA TRP A 130 -2.64 -24.18 1.51
C TRP A 130 -1.43 -24.30 2.43
N ILE A 131 -1.56 -25.06 3.52
CA ILE A 131 -0.46 -25.26 4.46
C ILE A 131 0.71 -26.03 3.83
N GLU A 132 0.42 -26.95 2.89
CA GLU A 132 1.45 -27.69 2.15
C GLU A 132 2.35 -26.76 1.30
N ASP A 133 1.81 -25.60 0.92
CA ASP A 133 2.48 -24.56 0.13
C ASP A 133 3.10 -23.47 1.03
N GLY A 134 3.27 -23.74 2.33
CA GLY A 134 3.90 -22.82 3.28
C GLY A 134 3.05 -21.59 3.61
N ALA A 135 1.73 -21.76 3.77
CA ALA A 135 0.81 -20.68 4.07
C ALA A 135 1.21 -19.87 5.32
N THR A 136 1.26 -18.54 5.17
CA THR A 136 1.53 -17.60 6.26
C THR A 136 0.52 -16.46 6.27
N ALA A 137 0.23 -15.96 7.47
CA ALA A 137 -0.44 -14.70 7.70
C ALA A 137 0.59 -13.69 8.22
N ALA A 138 0.60 -12.48 7.67
CA ALA A 138 1.51 -11.43 8.11
C ALA A 138 0.86 -10.04 8.10
N THR A 139 1.27 -9.15 9.00
CA THR A 139 0.84 -7.75 9.03
C THR A 139 1.59 -6.91 7.98
N LEU A 140 1.44 -7.33 6.73
CA LEU A 140 2.03 -6.76 5.53
C LEU A 140 0.94 -6.14 4.68
N PHE A 141 1.18 -4.92 4.21
CA PHE A 141 0.21 -4.11 3.47
C PHE A 141 0.93 -2.92 2.81
N PRO A 142 0.45 -2.43 1.66
CA PRO A 142 0.90 -1.16 1.10
C PRO A 142 0.48 0.01 1.99
N ILE A 143 1.22 1.12 2.02
CA ILE A 143 0.84 2.27 2.87
C ILE A 143 -0.39 2.96 2.29
N LEU A 144 -0.39 3.21 0.98
CA LEU A 144 -1.56 3.69 0.23
C LEU A 144 -2.00 2.63 -0.79
N THR A 145 -3.31 2.41 -0.93
CA THR A 145 -3.82 1.58 -2.01
C THR A 145 -5.14 2.05 -2.58
N ALA A 146 -5.37 1.70 -3.85
CA ALA A 146 -6.64 1.84 -4.52
C ALA A 146 -6.83 0.69 -5.52
N GLU A 147 -8.06 0.22 -5.62
CA GLU A 147 -8.47 -0.78 -6.61
C GLU A 147 -9.82 -0.36 -7.19
N TRP A 148 -9.93 -0.19 -8.51
CA TRP A 148 -11.13 0.37 -9.16
C TRP A 148 -11.55 1.75 -8.61
N VAL A 149 -10.56 2.61 -8.37
CA VAL A 149 -10.76 3.95 -7.83
C VAL A 149 -10.05 4.95 -8.72
N ASP A 150 -10.79 5.91 -9.27
CA ASP A 150 -10.26 6.93 -10.17
C ASP A 150 -10.21 8.31 -9.50
N ASP A 151 -9.55 9.27 -10.14
CA ASP A 151 -9.61 10.70 -9.79
C ASP A 151 -9.10 10.99 -8.37
N VAL A 152 -7.84 10.65 -8.09
CA VAL A 152 -7.21 10.86 -6.78
C VAL A 152 -5.98 11.74 -6.90
N THR A 153 -5.83 12.67 -5.95
CA THR A 153 -4.59 13.44 -5.78
C THR A 153 -3.99 13.20 -4.40
N VAL A 154 -2.69 12.94 -4.34
CA VAL A 154 -1.93 12.85 -3.09
C VAL A 154 -0.75 13.80 -3.16
N GLU A 155 -0.59 14.65 -2.15
CA GLU A 155 0.46 15.66 -2.19
C GLU A 155 1.09 15.98 -0.82
N ASN A 156 2.37 16.36 -0.89
CA ASN A 156 3.14 16.92 0.22
C ASN A 156 3.17 16.02 1.47
N LEU A 157 3.59 14.77 1.35
CA LEU A 157 3.72 13.84 2.48
C LEU A 157 4.78 12.76 2.24
N VAL A 158 5.18 12.08 3.31
CA VAL A 158 6.13 10.97 3.31
C VAL A 158 5.42 9.67 3.67
N LEU A 159 5.70 8.62 2.91
CA LEU A 159 5.35 7.23 3.16
C LEU A 159 6.63 6.51 3.60
N ASP A 160 6.68 6.04 4.85
CA ASP A 160 7.84 5.34 5.39
C ASP A 160 7.48 3.88 5.69
N GLY A 161 8.03 2.96 4.90
CA GLY A 161 7.72 1.55 4.95
C GLY A 161 8.39 0.77 6.08
N ASN A 162 9.26 1.41 6.88
CA ASN A 162 9.94 0.77 8.01
C ASN A 162 10.65 -0.54 7.61
N ARG A 163 11.45 -0.48 6.54
CA ARG A 163 12.11 -1.63 5.88
C ARG A 163 12.88 -2.51 6.84
N ALA A 164 13.63 -1.92 7.77
CA ALA A 164 14.48 -2.67 8.70
C ALA A 164 13.69 -3.56 9.68
N ALA A 165 12.38 -3.32 9.84
CA ALA A 165 11.51 -4.05 10.76
C ALA A 165 10.26 -4.63 10.06
N SER A 166 10.28 -4.74 8.73
CA SER A 166 9.18 -5.33 7.96
C SER A 166 9.70 -6.44 7.06
N ASP A 167 8.96 -7.53 6.91
CA ASP A 167 9.25 -8.57 5.92
C ASP A 167 9.07 -8.02 4.50
N GLU A 168 9.76 -8.64 3.55
CA GLU A 168 9.72 -8.25 2.15
C GLU A 168 8.39 -8.64 1.49
N ILE A 169 7.94 -7.78 0.57
CA ILE A 169 6.72 -7.94 -0.21
C ILE A 169 7.01 -7.62 -1.69
N ASP A 170 6.69 -8.58 -2.55
CA ASP A 170 6.81 -8.44 -3.99
C ASP A 170 5.95 -7.28 -4.55
N GLY A 171 6.56 -6.51 -5.45
CA GLY A 171 6.02 -5.32 -6.06
C GLY A 171 4.73 -5.51 -6.86
N ASN A 172 4.43 -6.72 -7.33
CA ASN A 172 3.18 -7.00 -8.04
C ASN A 172 1.97 -7.06 -7.10
N TYR A 173 2.19 -7.08 -5.78
CA TYR A 173 1.12 -7.20 -4.79
C TYR A 173 1.05 -6.04 -3.80
N ALA A 174 2.15 -5.33 -3.56
CA ALA A 174 2.19 -4.16 -2.69
C ALA A 174 3.33 -3.18 -3.03
N GLY A 175 3.38 -2.07 -2.31
CA GLY A 175 4.41 -1.04 -2.40
C GLY A 175 4.14 0.05 -1.37
N GLY A 176 5.01 1.06 -1.26
CA GLY A 176 4.66 2.28 -0.52
C GLY A 176 3.33 2.87 -1.02
N VAL A 177 3.17 2.89 -2.34
CA VAL A 177 1.88 3.01 -3.04
C VAL A 177 1.65 1.77 -3.89
N PHE A 178 0.46 1.18 -3.80
CA PHE A 178 0.03 0.09 -4.67
C PHE A 178 -1.34 0.39 -5.30
N LEU A 179 -1.43 0.45 -6.63
CA LEU A 179 -2.69 0.68 -7.36
C LEU A 179 -2.99 -0.47 -8.31
N GLN A 180 -4.28 -0.73 -8.52
CA GLN A 180 -4.71 -1.70 -9.52
C GLN A 180 -6.03 -1.28 -10.18
N HIS A 181 -6.15 -1.37 -11.50
CA HIS A 181 -7.38 -0.99 -12.21
C HIS A 181 -7.86 0.44 -11.92
N CYS A 182 -6.94 1.41 -11.92
CA CYS A 182 -7.23 2.81 -11.56
C CYS A 182 -6.89 3.76 -12.73
N ASP A 183 -7.57 4.89 -12.79
CA ASP A 183 -7.34 5.94 -13.79
C ASP A 183 -7.24 7.34 -13.15
N ARG A 184 -6.45 8.24 -13.76
CA ARG A 184 -6.32 9.66 -13.40
C ARG A 184 -5.89 9.89 -11.94
N HIS A 185 -4.79 9.26 -11.52
CA HIS A 185 -4.15 9.58 -10.23
C HIS A 185 -3.01 10.57 -10.42
N THR A 186 -2.84 11.49 -9.47
CA THR A 186 -1.70 12.42 -9.45
C THR A 186 -1.04 12.46 -8.08
N TYR A 187 0.28 12.31 -8.07
CA TYR A 187 1.12 12.40 -6.89
C TYR A 187 2.05 13.61 -7.02
N ARG A 188 2.08 14.50 -6.03
CA ARG A 188 2.93 15.72 -6.03
C ARG A 188 3.76 15.85 -4.77
N HIS A 189 5.08 15.96 -4.88
CA HIS A 189 5.96 16.06 -3.70
C HIS A 189 5.70 14.97 -2.66
N VAL A 190 5.42 13.75 -3.13
CA VAL A 190 5.26 12.58 -2.26
C VAL A 190 6.60 11.86 -2.21
N VAL A 191 7.00 11.44 -1.02
CA VAL A 191 8.20 10.62 -0.82
C VAL A 191 7.77 9.22 -0.41
N SER A 192 8.11 8.19 -1.18
CA SER A 192 8.02 6.79 -0.75
C SER A 192 9.40 6.26 -0.41
N ARG A 193 9.63 5.95 0.86
CA ARG A 193 10.95 5.51 1.32
C ARG A 193 10.93 4.33 2.26
N ASN A 194 12.08 3.66 2.35
CA ASN A 194 12.31 2.58 3.30
C ASN A 194 11.19 1.53 3.27
N TYR A 195 10.62 1.22 2.11
CA TYR A 195 9.65 0.13 1.97
C TYR A 195 10.38 -1.17 1.64
N ASN A 196 10.06 -2.28 2.34
CA ASN A 196 10.65 -3.58 2.03
C ASN A 196 9.93 -4.22 0.84
N GLY A 197 10.05 -3.59 -0.32
CA GLY A 197 9.36 -3.89 -1.56
C GLY A 197 9.55 -2.73 -2.53
N ASP A 198 8.56 -2.49 -3.38
CA ASP A 198 8.58 -1.35 -4.32
C ASP A 198 8.15 -0.04 -3.65
N GLY A 199 8.69 1.09 -4.12
CA GLY A 199 8.24 2.42 -3.70
C GLY A 199 6.86 2.76 -4.23
N TYR A 200 6.73 2.85 -5.55
CA TYR A 200 5.47 3.07 -6.25
C TYR A 200 5.22 1.93 -7.22
N SER A 201 4.16 1.14 -7.02
CA SER A 201 3.75 0.08 -7.93
C SER A 201 2.29 0.27 -8.35
N PHE A 202 2.01 0.10 -9.64
CA PHE A 202 0.65 0.22 -10.16
C PHE A 202 0.43 -0.69 -11.37
N GLN A 203 -0.65 -1.47 -11.37
CA GLN A 203 -0.89 -2.51 -12.37
C GLN A 203 -2.22 -2.24 -13.09
N VAL A 204 -2.26 -2.37 -14.42
CA VAL A 204 -3.47 -2.13 -15.23
C VAL A 204 -4.09 -0.76 -14.91
N CYS A 205 -3.26 0.27 -14.85
CA CYS A 205 -3.68 1.63 -14.52
C CYS A 205 -3.39 2.60 -15.67
N ASP A 206 -4.25 3.60 -15.82
CA ASP A 206 -4.15 4.60 -16.88
C ASP A 206 -3.88 5.99 -16.29
N ASP A 207 -3.10 6.81 -17.02
CA ASP A 207 -2.89 8.23 -16.72
C ASP A 207 -2.42 8.52 -15.28
N ILE A 208 -1.52 7.69 -14.76
CA ILE A 208 -0.87 7.88 -13.46
C ILE A 208 0.27 8.91 -13.59
N ARG A 209 0.18 10.01 -12.83
CA ARG A 209 1.15 11.11 -12.88
C ARG A 209 1.92 11.27 -11.59
N PHE A 210 3.23 11.41 -11.69
CA PHE A 210 4.14 11.76 -10.60
C PHE A 210 4.85 13.07 -10.93
N GLU A 211 4.69 14.07 -10.07
CA GLU A 211 5.30 15.39 -10.21
C GLU A 211 6.18 15.64 -8.97
N SER A 212 7.48 15.80 -9.18
CA SER A 212 8.44 16.06 -8.10
C SER A 212 8.38 15.05 -6.95
N CYS A 213 8.11 13.77 -7.25
CA CYS A 213 8.06 12.69 -6.28
C CYS A 213 9.45 12.06 -6.06
N ARG A 214 9.63 11.42 -4.90
CA ARG A 214 10.88 10.74 -4.53
C ARG A 214 10.61 9.29 -4.16
N SER A 215 11.38 8.35 -4.71
CA SER A 215 11.37 6.95 -4.31
C SER A 215 12.75 6.56 -3.78
N GLU A 216 12.87 6.23 -2.48
CA GLU A 216 14.18 6.19 -1.83
C GLU A 216 14.40 5.00 -0.90
N ASN A 217 15.54 4.31 -1.06
CA ASN A 217 15.98 3.26 -0.15
C ASN A 217 14.96 2.10 0.03
N ASN A 218 14.07 1.92 -0.95
CA ASN A 218 13.16 0.78 -0.98
C ASN A 218 13.97 -0.47 -1.35
N ALA A 219 13.49 -1.65 -0.97
CA ALA A 219 14.24 -2.88 -1.19
C ALA A 219 14.32 -3.27 -2.67
N ASN A 220 13.24 -3.02 -3.41
CA ASN A 220 13.08 -3.41 -4.79
C ASN A 220 12.99 -2.17 -5.69
N LEU A 221 11.95 -2.03 -6.52
CA LEU A 221 11.88 -1.01 -7.56
C LEU A 221 11.48 0.35 -6.99
N GLY A 222 12.06 1.41 -7.54
CA GLY A 222 11.70 2.78 -7.16
C GLY A 222 10.32 3.18 -7.69
N PHE A 223 10.21 3.30 -9.02
CA PHE A 223 8.95 3.45 -9.73
C PHE A 223 8.69 2.23 -10.61
N HIS A 224 7.56 1.57 -10.40
CA HIS A 224 7.14 0.39 -11.13
C HIS A 224 5.79 0.65 -11.84
N PRO A 225 5.83 1.30 -13.01
CA PRO A 225 4.78 1.16 -14.00
C PRO A 225 4.58 -0.32 -14.34
N GLY A 226 3.53 -0.90 -13.76
CA GLY A 226 3.25 -2.33 -13.79
C GLY A 226 2.42 -2.77 -14.98
N SER A 227 2.22 -4.07 -15.08
CA SER A 227 1.67 -4.76 -16.24
C SER A 227 0.39 -4.13 -16.78
N GLY A 228 0.34 -3.86 -18.08
CA GLY A 228 -0.84 -3.36 -18.78
C GLY A 228 -1.20 -1.89 -18.50
N SER A 229 -0.38 -1.14 -17.78
CA SER A 229 -0.63 0.29 -17.49
C SER A 229 -0.33 1.18 -18.70
N GLN A 230 -1.10 2.25 -18.91
CA GLN A 230 -0.92 3.13 -20.06
C GLN A 230 -0.69 4.59 -19.68
N ARG A 231 0.16 5.26 -20.46
CA ARG A 231 0.44 6.70 -20.33
C ARG A 231 0.94 7.15 -18.93
N PRO A 232 1.81 6.40 -18.23
CA PRO A 232 2.39 6.91 -16.99
C PRO A 232 3.31 8.10 -17.27
N ILE A 233 3.20 9.17 -16.47
CA ILE A 233 4.05 10.35 -16.60
C ILE A 233 4.81 10.59 -15.30
N LEU A 234 6.13 10.66 -15.39
CA LEU A 234 7.01 11.09 -14.31
C LEU A 234 7.70 12.38 -14.74
N THR A 235 7.58 13.43 -13.94
CA THR A 235 8.22 14.73 -14.20
C THR A 235 8.96 15.20 -12.95
N ASP A 236 10.22 15.59 -13.12
CA ASP A 236 11.09 16.10 -12.05
C ASP A 236 11.21 15.16 -10.84
N CYS A 237 11.09 13.85 -11.05
CA CYS A 237 11.13 12.83 -9.99
C CYS A 237 12.56 12.35 -9.70
N ILE A 238 12.78 11.87 -8.48
CA ILE A 238 14.06 11.28 -8.06
C ILE A 238 13.80 9.84 -7.58
N SER A 239 14.64 8.91 -8.00
CA SER A 239 14.66 7.53 -7.52
C SER A 239 16.10 7.13 -7.23
N ARG A 240 16.41 6.75 -5.97
CA ARG A 240 17.78 6.44 -5.51
C ARG A 240 17.80 5.43 -4.37
N GLY A 241 18.83 4.59 -4.31
CA GLY A 241 19.00 3.60 -3.24
C GLY A 241 18.01 2.44 -3.33
N ASN A 242 17.38 2.26 -4.49
CA ASN A 242 16.46 1.17 -4.80
C ASN A 242 17.23 0.08 -5.55
N SER A 243 16.69 -1.13 -5.72
CA SER A 243 17.34 -2.12 -6.59
C SER A 243 17.36 -1.68 -8.06
N GLN A 244 16.35 -0.90 -8.46
CA GLN A 244 16.29 -0.25 -9.77
C GLN A 244 15.51 1.07 -9.65
N GLY A 245 16.01 2.14 -10.28
CA GLY A 245 15.36 3.46 -10.24
C GLY A 245 13.94 3.49 -10.83
N ILE A 246 13.75 2.88 -12.00
CA ILE A 246 12.45 2.74 -12.70
C ILE A 246 12.39 1.43 -13.49
N PHE A 247 11.22 0.78 -13.51
CA PHE A 247 10.99 -0.42 -14.31
C PHE A 247 9.63 -0.38 -15.00
N PHE A 248 9.64 -0.27 -16.34
CA PHE A 248 8.44 -0.42 -17.16
C PHE A 248 8.17 -1.90 -17.42
N CYS A 249 7.10 -2.42 -16.82
CA CYS A 249 6.73 -3.83 -16.88
C CYS A 249 5.97 -4.18 -18.17
N TRP A 250 5.55 -5.45 -18.28
CA TRP A 250 4.93 -6.02 -19.48
C TRP A 250 3.72 -5.22 -19.95
N GLY A 251 3.73 -4.80 -21.21
CA GLY A 251 2.57 -4.16 -21.83
C GLY A 251 2.33 -2.73 -21.36
N VAL A 252 3.31 -2.08 -20.70
CA VAL A 252 3.24 -0.64 -20.49
C VAL A 252 3.46 0.10 -21.81
N THR A 253 2.58 1.04 -22.14
CA THR A 253 2.69 1.84 -23.37
C THR A 253 2.59 3.34 -23.08
N ASP A 254 3.17 4.14 -23.98
CA ASP A 254 3.06 5.61 -24.00
C ASP A 254 3.55 6.31 -22.72
N GLY A 255 4.46 5.67 -21.97
CA GLY A 255 5.06 6.23 -20.76
C GLY A 255 6.10 7.31 -21.05
N LEU A 256 6.16 8.32 -20.17
CA LEU A 256 7.13 9.42 -20.24
C LEU A 256 7.81 9.62 -18.89
N ALA A 257 9.14 9.59 -18.87
CA ALA A 257 9.95 10.09 -17.76
C ALA A 257 10.75 11.31 -18.25
N GLN A 258 10.46 12.49 -17.70
CA GLN A 258 11.05 13.75 -18.11
C GLN A 258 11.74 14.42 -16.92
N ASN A 259 12.97 14.89 -17.14
CA ASN A 259 13.78 15.58 -16.11
C ASN A 259 13.92 14.80 -14.79
N CYS A 260 13.88 13.48 -14.86
CA CYS A 260 13.99 12.63 -13.68
C CYS A 260 15.43 12.17 -13.46
N ASP A 261 15.82 12.00 -12.20
CA ASP A 261 17.03 11.28 -11.81
C ASP A 261 16.63 9.89 -11.29
N LEU A 262 16.79 8.87 -12.11
CA LEU A 262 16.29 7.51 -11.86
C LEU A 262 17.48 6.55 -11.81
N SER A 263 18.23 6.59 -10.71
CA SER A 263 19.36 5.72 -10.48
C SER A 263 19.01 4.58 -9.52
N ASP A 264 19.85 3.56 -9.55
CA ASP A 264 19.93 2.58 -8.47
C ASP A 264 20.53 3.24 -7.22
#